data_AF-A0A0N4V0B9-F1
#
_entry.id   AF-A0A0N4V0B9-F1
#
_cell.length_a   1.000
_cell.length_b   1.000
_cell.length_c   1.000
_cell.angle_alpha   90.00
_cell.angle_beta   90.00
_cell.angle_gamma   90.00
#
_symmetry.space_group_name_H-M   'P 1'
#
loop_
_entity.id
_entity.type
_entity.pdbx_description
1 polymer ?
#
loop_
_entity_poly.entity_id
_entity_poly.type
_entity_poly.pdbx_seq_one_letter_code
_entity_poly.pdbx_strand_id
1 'polypeptide(L)'
;MAKSKIRRPNVRRDYVYEAIERQRRAFSTDSYAKWPRFPIKYCFAESVEFYVISQIIQALDFWQEHTCITFVHDDNASGDFIQFFRGEGCYSVIGRLGGMQSISIGKGCERLGTIEHEVGHALGLWHQQSRPDALEHIRIIEDYILKTYIGDFKLREPSEIETFGIPYDLGSVMHYGSTAFSFDERTKTVITKDPYYQQTIGQREKPSFYDIKVINEAYCKDTCEKKSECKNGGYRNPSNCNLCLCPSGFGGPLCEKNETPLGMIQEQLLAATECGGMIKADDKWQNIESPGYPDPGYDVGERCSWIITVEKGKRVELEFVDNFSMLCTTTCVDYVELKIGADLANTGYRFCCNKAPGPLISYGQKVLIIFASILSDDLGFRIRFRSSKQQFFSNHLTFKSSDNNIRRQHLGKLGTMVVLHKIMWRLWHPNPDPTLGKNQQFANCNFNACKPDPRCEKVKFLNRLCGEAKACLKQSSNLPSCSQPPCCPPFRDVNGTCQSQMELPPEFIKNTSA
;
A
#
# COMPACT_ATOMS: atom_id res chain seq x y z
N MET A 1 78.00 -33.90 12.99
CA MET A 1 77.15 -32.70 13.04
C MET A 1 75.77 -33.04 12.49
N ALA A 2 74.82 -33.38 13.37
CA ALA A 2 73.49 -33.85 12.99
C ALA A 2 72.45 -32.72 13.20
N LYS A 3 71.74 -32.37 12.12
CA LYS A 3 70.69 -31.32 12.11
C LYS A 3 69.40 -31.88 12.73
N SER A 4 68.90 -31.23 13.78
CA SER A 4 67.64 -31.59 14.45
C SER A 4 66.42 -31.03 13.69
N LYS A 5 65.41 -31.89 13.50
CA LYS A 5 64.07 -31.54 13.00
C LYS A 5 63.20 -31.12 14.19
N ILE A 6 62.66 -29.90 14.17
CA ILE A 6 61.67 -29.43 15.16
C ILE A 6 60.26 -29.55 14.56
N ARG A 7 59.38 -30.20 15.34
CA ARG A 7 57.97 -30.51 15.03
C ARG A 7 57.08 -29.26 15.06
N ARG A 8 56.12 -29.16 14.13
CA ARG A 8 55.02 -28.17 14.17
C ARG A 8 53.86 -28.71 15.02
N PRO A 9 53.29 -27.93 15.95
CA PRO A 9 52.04 -28.31 16.61
C PRO A 9 50.83 -28.01 15.71
N ASN A 10 49.89 -28.94 15.74
CA ASN A 10 48.64 -28.95 14.98
C ASN A 10 47.55 -28.33 15.87
N VAL A 11 47.09 -27.12 15.57
CA VAL A 11 45.96 -26.48 16.27
C VAL A 11 44.79 -26.39 15.31
N ARG A 12 43.78 -27.23 15.52
CA ARG A 12 42.45 -27.13 14.91
C ARG A 12 41.79 -25.85 15.41
N ARG A 13 41.40 -24.96 14.50
CA ARG A 13 40.50 -23.84 14.79
C ARG A 13 39.09 -24.29 14.51
N ASP A 14 38.32 -24.52 15.57
CA ASP A 14 36.88 -24.64 15.50
C ASP A 14 36.30 -23.23 15.29
N TYR A 15 35.72 -22.98 14.12
CA TYR A 15 34.97 -21.76 13.84
C TYR A 15 33.50 -21.99 14.24
N VAL A 16 33.11 -21.37 15.36
CA VAL A 16 31.71 -21.19 15.73
C VAL A 16 31.09 -20.20 14.75
N TYR A 17 30.08 -20.63 13.99
CA TYR A 17 29.24 -19.74 13.18
C TYR A 17 28.26 -19.03 14.11
N GLU A 18 28.60 -17.83 14.56
CA GLU A 18 27.61 -16.85 15.03
C GLU A 18 26.99 -16.17 13.81
N ALA A 19 25.69 -16.32 13.65
CA ALA A 19 24.91 -15.59 12.66
C ALA A 19 24.81 -14.12 13.07
N ILE A 20 25.62 -13.27 12.45
CA ILE A 20 25.50 -11.81 12.59
C ILE A 20 24.26 -11.38 11.77
N GLU A 21 23.19 -10.99 12.46
CA GLU A 21 22.05 -10.28 11.86
C GLU A 21 22.55 -9.04 11.12
N ARG A 22 22.41 -9.04 9.79
CA ARG A 22 22.75 -7.89 8.94
C ARG A 22 21.63 -6.83 9.06
N GLN A 23 21.98 -5.66 9.56
CA GLN A 23 21.11 -4.49 9.66
C GLN A 23 20.73 -3.97 8.25
N ARG A 24 19.42 -3.92 7.97
CA ARG A 24 18.74 -3.48 6.73
C ARG A 24 18.29 -2.03 6.92
N ARG A 25 18.17 -1.13 5.91
CA ARG A 25 18.31 0.35 6.12
C ARG A 25 17.42 1.32 5.25
N ALA A 26 16.92 2.51 5.73
CA ALA A 26 15.87 3.40 5.11
C ALA A 26 16.03 4.99 5.04
N PHE A 27 16.87 5.67 5.84
CA PHE A 27 17.06 7.15 5.98
C PHE A 27 18.49 7.59 5.61
N SER A 28 18.73 8.80 5.11
CA SER A 28 20.10 9.25 4.76
C SER A 28 21.10 9.15 5.93
N THR A 29 22.19 8.42 5.75
CA THR A 29 23.25 8.25 6.76
C THR A 29 24.19 9.44 6.90
N ASP A 30 24.18 10.36 5.93
CA ASP A 30 25.02 11.55 5.96
C ASP A 30 24.55 12.48 7.09
N SER A 31 25.42 12.71 8.07
CA SER A 31 25.13 13.60 9.20
C SER A 31 24.93 15.05 8.75
N TYR A 32 25.54 15.46 7.63
CA TYR A 32 25.32 16.79 7.06
C TYR A 32 23.96 16.91 6.38
N ALA A 33 23.38 15.81 5.90
CA ALA A 33 22.04 15.77 5.31
C ALA A 33 20.92 15.91 6.35
N LYS A 34 21.23 15.88 7.65
CA LYS A 34 20.26 16.19 8.69
C LYS A 34 20.08 17.69 8.86
N TRP A 35 18.85 18.11 9.11
CA TRP A 35 18.56 19.47 9.56
C TRP A 35 19.06 19.68 10.99
N PRO A 36 19.99 20.62 11.23
CA PRO A 36 20.69 20.71 12.51
C PRO A 36 19.89 21.43 13.60
N ARG A 37 18.88 22.24 13.21
CA ARG A 37 18.08 23.06 14.12
C ARG A 37 16.66 23.19 13.59
N PHE A 38 15.72 23.35 14.52
CA PHE A 38 14.32 23.65 14.25
C PHE A 38 13.96 25.01 14.89
N PRO A 39 13.03 25.79 14.31
CA PRO A 39 12.24 25.45 13.13
C PRO A 39 13.03 25.53 11.80
N ILE A 40 12.68 24.67 10.85
CA ILE A 40 13.14 24.74 9.46
C ILE A 40 12.40 25.90 8.79
N LYS A 41 13.16 26.86 8.24
CA LYS A 41 12.59 28.00 7.53
C LYS A 41 12.06 27.56 6.17
N TYR A 42 10.93 28.11 5.77
CA TYR A 42 10.41 27.94 4.41
C TYR A 42 9.79 29.22 3.84
N CYS A 43 9.74 29.32 2.52
CA CYS A 43 9.04 30.37 1.80
C CYS A 43 8.38 29.83 0.53
N PHE A 44 7.56 30.65 -0.13
CA PHE A 44 6.89 30.33 -1.38
C PHE A 44 7.41 31.20 -2.52
N ALA A 45 7.73 30.59 -3.65
CA ALA A 45 7.93 31.33 -4.88
C ALA A 45 6.58 31.86 -5.41
N GLU A 46 6.60 32.97 -6.15
CA GLU A 46 5.40 33.57 -6.77
C GLU A 46 4.59 32.59 -7.64
N SER A 47 5.24 31.55 -8.16
CA SER A 47 4.63 30.49 -8.96
C SER A 47 3.63 29.59 -8.21
N VAL A 48 3.59 29.64 -6.87
CA VAL A 48 2.73 28.75 -6.05
C VAL A 48 1.36 29.38 -5.86
N GLU A 49 0.32 28.67 -6.28
CA GLU A 49 -1.07 29.13 -6.17
C GLU A 49 -1.58 29.06 -4.72
N PHE A 50 -2.51 29.94 -4.35
CA PHE A 50 -3.00 30.07 -2.97
C PHE A 50 -3.58 28.77 -2.38
N TYR A 51 -4.32 27.99 -3.18
CA TYR A 51 -4.85 26.72 -2.69
C TYR A 51 -3.74 25.70 -2.40
N VAL A 52 -2.64 25.73 -3.17
CA VAL A 52 -1.48 24.85 -2.98
C VAL A 52 -0.73 25.24 -1.71
N ILE A 53 -0.61 26.55 -1.43
CA ILE A 53 -0.06 27.04 -0.16
C ILE A 53 -0.81 26.43 1.03
N SER A 54 -2.15 26.41 0.99
CA SER A 54 -2.95 25.78 2.06
C SER A 54 -2.70 24.27 2.20
N GLN A 55 -2.49 23.55 1.09
CA GLN A 55 -2.14 22.12 1.14
C GLN A 55 -0.71 21.90 1.66
N ILE A 56 0.24 22.76 1.29
CA ILE A 56 1.62 22.70 1.80
C ILE A 56 1.64 22.94 3.31
N ILE A 57 0.92 23.95 3.80
CA ILE A 57 0.85 24.23 5.24
C ILE A 57 0.28 23.02 5.99
N GLN A 58 -0.81 22.42 5.50
CA GLN A 58 -1.38 21.21 6.10
C GLN A 58 -0.39 20.03 6.12
N ALA A 59 0.36 19.83 5.04
CA ALA A 59 1.40 18.79 4.97
C ALA A 59 2.55 19.05 5.96
N LEU A 60 2.94 20.32 6.15
CA LEU A 60 3.93 20.69 7.16
C LEU A 60 3.38 20.45 8.58
N ASP A 61 2.14 20.87 8.85
CA ASP A 61 1.46 20.64 10.13
C ASP A 61 1.39 19.16 10.49
N PHE A 62 1.10 18.28 9.52
CA PHE A 62 1.17 16.84 9.73
C PHE A 62 2.53 16.40 10.30
N TRP A 63 3.65 16.84 9.71
CA TRP A 63 4.98 16.52 10.22
C TRP A 63 5.23 17.13 11.61
N GLN A 64 4.75 18.34 11.88
CA GLN A 64 4.89 18.99 13.20
C GLN A 64 4.08 18.28 14.29
N GLU A 65 2.89 17.77 13.96
CA GLU A 65 2.02 17.09 14.91
C GLU A 65 2.53 15.69 15.27
N HIS A 66 3.27 15.05 14.38
CA HIS A 66 3.73 13.66 14.53
C HIS A 66 5.22 13.52 14.83
N THR A 67 5.97 14.63 14.85
CA THR A 67 7.43 14.62 15.09
C THR A 67 7.85 15.79 15.99
N CYS A 68 9.14 15.90 16.29
CA CYS A 68 9.72 17.06 16.97
C CYS A 68 10.14 18.19 16.01
N ILE A 69 9.99 17.96 14.69
CA ILE A 69 10.41 18.90 13.66
C ILE A 69 9.37 20.01 13.57
N THR A 70 9.82 21.26 13.57
CA THR A 70 8.95 22.43 13.40
C THR A 70 9.35 23.22 12.17
N PHE A 71 8.42 23.98 11.61
CA PHE A 71 8.59 24.79 10.42
C PHE A 71 8.17 26.24 10.70
N VAL A 72 8.82 27.19 10.02
CA VAL A 72 8.48 28.62 10.13
C VAL A 72 8.51 29.27 8.77
N HIS A 73 7.45 30.02 8.44
CA HIS A 73 7.40 30.82 7.22
C HIS A 73 8.27 32.08 7.36
N ASP A 74 9.13 32.33 6.38
CA ASP A 74 10.01 33.51 6.34
C ASP A 74 10.34 33.89 4.88
N ASP A 75 9.65 34.90 4.33
CA ASP A 75 9.89 35.40 2.96
C ASP A 75 11.30 35.97 2.76
N ASN A 76 11.97 36.37 3.84
CA ASN A 76 13.33 36.91 3.83
C ASN A 76 14.34 35.88 4.36
N ALA A 77 14.01 34.59 4.29
CA ALA A 77 14.85 33.52 4.79
C ALA A 77 16.27 33.60 4.20
N SER A 78 17.24 33.42 5.08
CA SER A 78 18.66 33.32 4.75
C SER A 78 19.29 32.17 5.53
N GLY A 79 20.39 31.64 5.00
CA GLY A 79 21.00 30.40 5.48
C GLY A 79 20.38 29.18 4.82
N ASP A 80 20.12 28.13 5.60
CA ASP A 80 19.49 26.91 5.12
C ASP A 80 17.96 27.01 5.23
N PHE A 81 17.25 26.90 4.10
CA PHE A 81 15.79 26.98 4.06
C PHE A 81 15.20 26.28 2.84
N ILE A 82 13.91 26.00 2.91
CA ILE A 82 13.15 25.36 1.84
C ILE A 82 12.36 26.42 1.05
N GLN A 83 12.45 26.41 -0.27
CA GLN A 83 11.57 27.18 -1.14
C GLN A 83 10.62 26.26 -1.89
N PHE A 84 9.31 26.41 -1.67
CA PHE A 84 8.31 25.74 -2.48
C PHE A 84 8.06 26.52 -3.77
N PHE A 85 7.98 25.82 -4.90
CA PHE A 85 7.71 26.42 -6.20
C PHE A 85 6.94 25.45 -7.11
N ARG A 86 6.38 25.98 -8.21
CA ARG A 86 5.65 25.18 -9.20
C ARG A 86 6.57 24.87 -10.39
N GLY A 87 7.19 23.70 -10.37
CA GLY A 87 7.97 23.16 -11.49
C GLY A 87 7.22 22.12 -12.32
N GLU A 88 7.96 21.46 -13.22
CA GLU A 88 7.48 20.31 -13.99
C GLU A 88 7.56 19.05 -13.11
N GLY A 89 6.41 18.58 -12.63
CA GLY A 89 6.30 17.41 -11.75
C GLY A 89 6.60 17.68 -10.26
N CYS A 90 6.67 16.59 -9.49
CA CYS A 90 6.92 16.62 -8.04
C CYS A 90 8.32 16.08 -7.76
N TYR A 91 9.14 16.85 -7.05
CA TYR A 91 10.48 16.40 -6.65
C TYR A 91 11.07 17.25 -5.51
N SER A 92 12.01 16.64 -4.81
CA SER A 92 12.76 17.23 -3.71
C SER A 92 14.14 16.57 -3.61
N VAL A 93 15.11 17.30 -3.06
CA VAL A 93 16.41 16.73 -2.70
C VAL A 93 16.30 15.94 -1.39
N ILE A 94 17.17 14.94 -1.21
CA ILE A 94 17.10 14.08 -0.02
C ILE A 94 17.96 14.67 1.10
N GLY A 95 17.29 15.10 2.16
CA GLY A 95 17.91 15.77 3.30
C GLY A 95 18.25 17.24 3.04
N ARG A 96 19.00 17.82 3.98
CA ARG A 96 19.52 19.18 3.92
C ARG A 96 20.74 19.25 2.99
N LEU A 97 20.64 20.04 1.93
CA LEU A 97 21.77 20.35 1.05
C LEU A 97 22.62 21.51 1.58
N GLY A 98 21.98 22.46 2.26
CA GLY A 98 22.55 23.74 2.69
C GLY A 98 22.21 24.87 1.71
N GLY A 99 22.07 26.09 2.23
CA GLY A 99 21.53 27.22 1.47
C GLY A 99 20.04 27.08 1.15
N MET A 100 19.59 27.78 0.11
CA MET A 100 18.24 27.59 -0.43
C MET A 100 18.14 26.25 -1.16
N GLN A 101 17.23 25.38 -0.75
CA GLN A 101 16.86 24.19 -1.50
C GLN A 101 15.38 24.22 -1.89
N SER A 102 15.05 23.74 -3.07
CA SER A 102 13.70 23.86 -3.61
C SER A 102 12.93 22.54 -3.55
N ILE A 103 11.62 22.63 -3.32
CA ILE A 103 10.67 21.53 -3.46
C ILE A 103 9.67 21.91 -4.55
N SER A 104 9.60 21.10 -5.61
CA SER A 104 8.67 21.32 -6.72
C SER A 104 7.32 20.67 -6.42
N ILE A 105 6.26 21.48 -6.40
CA ILE A 105 4.87 21.02 -6.38
C ILE A 105 4.21 21.45 -7.69
N GLY A 106 4.44 20.62 -8.72
CA GLY A 106 3.89 20.82 -10.06
C GLY A 106 2.39 20.51 -10.17
N LYS A 107 1.86 20.61 -11.39
CA LYS A 107 0.47 20.26 -11.70
C LYS A 107 0.20 18.78 -11.43
N GLY A 108 -0.82 18.46 -10.64
CA GLY A 108 -1.17 17.10 -10.23
C GLY A 108 -0.47 16.61 -8.95
N CYS A 109 0.42 17.42 -8.38
CA CYS A 109 1.16 17.11 -7.14
C CYS A 109 0.50 17.67 -5.88
N GLU A 110 -0.66 18.32 -6.01
CA GLU A 110 -1.24 19.16 -4.95
C GLU A 110 -1.97 18.36 -3.85
N ARG A 111 -1.92 17.02 -3.90
CA ARG A 111 -2.48 16.12 -2.88
C ARG A 111 -1.58 16.10 -1.64
N LEU A 112 -2.17 16.12 -0.45
CA LEU A 112 -1.45 16.09 0.84
C LEU A 112 -0.36 15.02 0.89
N GLY A 113 -0.70 13.75 0.68
CA GLY A 113 0.30 12.66 0.70
C GLY A 113 1.41 12.76 -0.35
N THR A 114 1.23 13.55 -1.41
CA THR A 114 2.31 13.84 -2.38
C THR A 114 3.22 14.95 -1.86
N ILE A 115 2.67 16.01 -1.29
CA ILE A 115 3.48 17.06 -0.67
C ILE A 115 4.24 16.51 0.53
N GLU A 116 3.59 15.70 1.37
CA GLU A 116 4.21 15.03 2.52
C GLU A 116 5.36 14.08 2.09
N HIS A 117 5.25 13.44 0.92
CA HIS A 117 6.32 12.65 0.31
C HIS A 117 7.54 13.51 -0.03
N GLU A 118 7.33 14.64 -0.70
CA GLU A 118 8.43 15.55 -1.07
C GLU A 118 9.08 16.23 0.15
N VAL A 119 8.28 16.56 1.17
CA VAL A 119 8.80 17.01 2.46
C VAL A 119 9.57 15.88 3.15
N GLY A 120 9.07 14.64 3.09
CA GLY A 120 9.76 13.45 3.59
C GLY A 120 11.16 13.28 2.96
N HIS A 121 11.29 13.50 1.65
CA HIS A 121 12.59 13.59 0.99
C HIS A 121 13.46 14.69 1.58
N ALA A 122 12.96 15.93 1.69
CA ALA A 122 13.73 17.04 2.25
C ALA A 122 14.18 16.79 3.70
N LEU A 123 13.43 15.98 4.46
CA LEU A 123 13.79 15.55 5.81
C LEU A 123 14.84 14.43 5.83
N GLY A 124 15.04 13.70 4.73
CA GLY A 124 16.09 12.69 4.55
C GLY A 124 15.59 11.27 4.26
N LEU A 125 14.29 11.09 3.97
CA LEU A 125 13.76 9.78 3.57
C LEU A 125 14.14 9.45 2.13
N TRP A 126 14.66 8.24 1.93
CA TRP A 126 14.80 7.65 0.61
C TRP A 126 13.49 6.97 0.20
N HIS A 127 13.35 6.68 -1.10
CA HIS A 127 12.27 5.79 -1.53
C HIS A 127 12.42 4.40 -0.92
N GLN A 128 11.28 3.82 -0.56
CA GLN A 128 11.23 2.55 0.15
C GLN A 128 11.74 1.39 -0.71
N GLN A 129 11.46 1.39 -2.02
CA GLN A 129 11.95 0.35 -2.94
C GLN A 129 13.47 0.39 -3.17
N SER A 130 14.14 1.46 -2.76
CA SER A 130 15.59 1.59 -2.87
C SER A 130 16.31 1.06 -1.62
N ARG A 131 15.60 0.56 -0.61
CA ARG A 131 16.23 -0.04 0.58
C ARG A 131 17.07 -1.29 0.22
N PRO A 132 18.19 -1.56 0.90
CA PRO A 132 19.02 -2.74 0.62
C PRO A 132 18.28 -4.09 0.75
N ASP A 133 17.20 -4.14 1.55
CA ASP A 133 16.36 -5.33 1.75
C ASP A 133 15.11 -5.37 0.86
N ALA A 134 14.91 -4.39 -0.02
CA ALA A 134 13.69 -4.30 -0.84
C ALA A 134 13.43 -5.55 -1.68
N LEU A 135 14.48 -6.15 -2.26
CA LEU A 135 14.36 -7.37 -3.06
C LEU A 135 13.93 -8.61 -2.26
N GLU A 136 13.82 -8.55 -0.93
CA GLU A 136 13.17 -9.58 -0.13
C GLU A 136 11.64 -9.50 -0.21
N HIS A 137 11.09 -8.32 -0.49
CA HIS A 137 9.66 -8.00 -0.46
C HIS A 137 9.06 -7.76 -1.85
N ILE A 138 9.87 -7.26 -2.80
CA ILE A 138 9.43 -6.91 -4.16
C ILE A 138 10.34 -7.53 -5.23
N ARG A 139 9.87 -7.47 -6.47
CA ARG A 139 10.58 -7.78 -7.71
C ARG A 139 10.46 -6.59 -8.64
N ILE A 140 11.57 -6.17 -9.21
CA ILE A 140 11.65 -5.06 -10.18
C ILE A 140 11.73 -5.67 -11.58
N ILE A 141 10.88 -5.22 -12.49
CA ILE A 141 10.79 -5.71 -13.87
C ILE A 141 11.38 -4.64 -14.79
N GLU A 142 12.70 -4.67 -14.95
CA GLU A 142 13.46 -3.66 -15.72
C GLU A 142 13.04 -3.56 -17.18
N ASP A 143 12.58 -4.65 -17.80
CA ASP A 143 12.13 -4.70 -19.20
C ASP A 143 11.00 -3.70 -19.51
N TYR A 144 10.23 -3.31 -18.48
CA TYR A 144 9.11 -2.39 -18.61
C TYR A 144 9.41 -0.98 -18.09
N ILE A 145 10.61 -0.73 -17.58
CA ILE A 145 11.01 0.58 -17.07
C ILE A 145 11.57 1.43 -18.22
N LEU A 146 11.14 2.69 -18.31
CA LEU A 146 11.75 3.67 -19.21
C LEU A 146 13.26 3.76 -18.93
N LYS A 147 14.10 3.59 -19.96
CA LYS A 147 15.56 3.45 -19.82
C LYS A 147 16.23 4.55 -18.99
N THR A 148 15.74 5.78 -19.10
CA THR A 148 16.25 6.94 -18.33
C THR A 148 16.05 6.79 -16.82
N TYR A 149 15.04 6.04 -16.38
CA TYR A 149 14.63 5.90 -14.98
C TYR A 149 15.12 4.61 -14.32
N ILE A 150 15.82 3.72 -15.03
CA ILE A 150 16.36 2.47 -14.44
C ILE A 150 17.25 2.76 -13.21
N GLY A 151 17.96 3.90 -13.21
CA GLY A 151 18.77 4.36 -12.08
C GLY A 151 17.97 4.54 -10.78
N ASP A 152 16.70 4.92 -10.85
CA ASP A 152 15.86 5.24 -9.69
C ASP A 152 15.34 4.00 -8.96
N PHE A 153 15.45 2.84 -9.62
CA PHE A 153 15.10 1.53 -9.05
C PHE A 153 16.29 0.83 -8.40
N LYS A 154 17.49 1.41 -8.46
CA LYS A 154 18.67 0.83 -7.83
C LYS A 154 18.52 0.82 -6.32
N LEU A 155 18.95 -0.29 -5.73
CA LEU A 155 19.13 -0.37 -4.28
C LEU A 155 20.26 0.56 -3.87
N ARG A 156 20.09 1.22 -2.73
CA ARG A 156 21.13 2.02 -2.09
C ARG A 156 22.10 1.13 -1.36
N GLU A 157 23.33 1.60 -1.26
CA GLU A 157 24.32 0.90 -0.48
C GLU A 157 23.98 0.99 1.02
N PRO A 158 24.25 -0.09 1.78
CA PRO A 158 24.44 -0.06 3.21
C PRO A 158 24.91 1.25 3.85
N SER A 159 25.94 1.87 3.28
CA SER A 159 26.58 3.06 3.83
C SER A 159 25.84 4.36 3.54
N GLU A 160 24.78 4.35 2.75
CA GLU A 160 24.04 5.54 2.33
C GLU A 160 22.72 5.72 3.10
N ILE A 161 22.20 4.64 3.68
CA ILE A 161 20.83 4.57 4.19
C ILE A 161 20.79 3.94 5.61
N GLU A 162 19.83 4.28 6.49
CA GLU A 162 19.70 3.82 7.90
C GLU A 162 18.23 3.48 8.27
N THR A 163 17.87 2.29 8.74
CA THR A 163 16.44 1.97 9.05
C THR A 163 16.10 2.25 10.49
N PHE A 164 17.09 2.30 11.38
CA PHE A 164 16.87 2.22 12.82
C PHE A 164 16.18 0.89 13.25
N GLY A 165 16.36 -0.18 12.49
CA GLY A 165 15.72 -1.48 12.74
C GLY A 165 14.24 -1.56 12.37
N ILE A 166 13.71 -0.55 11.68
CA ILE A 166 12.30 -0.50 11.28
C ILE A 166 12.05 -1.42 10.06
N PRO A 167 11.02 -2.30 10.10
CA PRO A 167 10.72 -3.23 9.02
C PRO A 167 10.44 -2.55 7.67
N TYR A 168 10.49 -3.33 6.59
CA TYR A 168 10.05 -2.86 5.28
C TYR A 168 8.53 -2.69 5.27
N ASP A 169 8.07 -1.48 4.97
CA ASP A 169 6.65 -1.12 4.84
C ASP A 169 6.25 -0.97 3.37
N LEU A 170 5.42 -1.89 2.89
CA LEU A 170 4.89 -1.85 1.52
C LEU A 170 3.86 -0.72 1.32
N GLY A 171 3.27 -0.20 2.40
CA GLY A 171 2.34 0.93 2.37
C GLY A 171 2.97 2.27 2.70
N SER A 172 4.30 2.36 2.78
CA SER A 172 5.01 3.62 2.93
C SER A 172 4.62 4.61 1.83
N VAL A 173 4.43 5.89 2.18
CA VAL A 173 4.21 6.96 1.20
C VAL A 173 5.43 7.13 0.29
N MET A 174 6.61 6.70 0.77
CA MET A 174 7.86 6.70 0.02
C MET A 174 8.00 5.50 -0.92
N HIS A 175 7.03 4.59 -0.98
CA HIS A 175 7.07 3.46 -1.90
C HIS A 175 6.51 3.82 -3.28
N TYR A 176 7.16 3.35 -4.34
CA TYR A 176 6.65 3.44 -5.71
C TYR A 176 5.38 2.59 -5.91
N GLY A 177 4.50 3.07 -6.78
CA GLY A 177 3.36 2.29 -7.27
C GLY A 177 3.78 1.19 -8.22
N SER A 178 2.83 0.30 -8.53
CA SER A 178 3.10 -0.90 -9.33
C SER A 178 3.54 -0.61 -10.77
N THR A 179 3.11 0.51 -11.35
CA THR A 179 3.38 0.93 -12.74
C THR A 179 4.37 2.09 -12.85
N ALA A 180 5.10 2.41 -11.78
CA ALA A 180 6.02 3.54 -11.74
C ALA A 180 7.01 3.49 -12.92
N PHE A 181 7.10 4.59 -13.68
CA PHE A 181 7.96 4.75 -14.85
C PHE A 181 7.83 3.66 -15.93
N SER A 182 6.66 3.03 -16.01
CA SER A 182 6.35 2.10 -17.09
C SER A 182 6.34 2.82 -18.45
N PHE A 183 6.93 2.22 -19.48
CA PHE A 183 6.94 2.81 -20.83
C PHE A 183 5.55 2.91 -21.48
N ASP A 184 4.58 2.14 -20.99
CA ASP A 184 3.18 2.12 -21.46
C ASP A 184 2.17 2.59 -20.41
N GLU A 185 2.67 3.06 -19.25
CA GLU A 185 1.88 3.50 -18.09
C GLU A 185 0.93 2.44 -17.48
N ARG A 186 0.98 1.19 -17.97
CA ARG A 186 0.02 0.12 -17.62
C ARG A 186 0.70 -1.13 -17.08
N THR A 187 1.83 -1.53 -17.66
CA THR A 187 2.59 -2.69 -17.23
C THR A 187 3.24 -2.44 -15.86
N LYS A 188 3.29 -3.51 -15.06
CA LYS A 188 3.82 -3.43 -13.70
C LYS A 188 5.34 -3.51 -13.74
N THR A 189 6.01 -2.47 -13.28
CA THR A 189 7.46 -2.40 -13.06
C THR A 189 7.85 -2.89 -11.67
N VAL A 190 6.94 -2.79 -10.69
CA VAL A 190 7.16 -3.27 -9.31
C VAL A 190 6.10 -4.31 -8.94
N ILE A 191 6.54 -5.53 -8.69
CA ILE A 191 5.70 -6.67 -8.31
C ILE A 191 5.99 -7.07 -6.87
N THR A 192 4.98 -7.09 -6.01
CA THR A 192 5.13 -7.57 -4.63
C THR A 192 5.32 -9.09 -4.61
N LYS A 193 6.19 -9.61 -3.75
CA LYS A 193 6.37 -11.07 -3.63
C LYS A 193 5.16 -11.74 -3.01
N ASP A 194 4.57 -11.11 -2.00
CA ASP A 194 3.24 -11.46 -1.51
C ASP A 194 2.20 -10.69 -2.33
N PRO A 195 1.37 -11.39 -3.13
CA PRO A 195 0.43 -10.74 -4.05
C PRO A 195 -0.68 -9.96 -3.35
N TYR A 196 -0.96 -10.23 -2.07
CA TYR A 196 -1.98 -9.49 -1.32
C TYR A 196 -1.57 -8.04 -1.00
N TYR A 197 -0.29 -7.71 -1.10
CA TYR A 197 0.20 -6.33 -0.99
C TYR A 197 0.21 -5.55 -2.31
N GLN A 198 -0.14 -6.18 -3.43
CA GLN A 198 0.08 -5.57 -4.73
C GLN A 198 -0.71 -4.28 -4.95
N GLN A 199 -1.88 -4.15 -4.30
CA GLN A 199 -2.71 -2.94 -4.33
C GLN A 199 -2.44 -2.00 -3.13
N THR A 200 -1.54 -2.38 -2.21
CA THR A 200 -1.10 -1.54 -1.09
C THR A 200 -0.01 -0.56 -1.52
N ILE A 201 0.93 -0.98 -2.38
CA ILE A 201 2.07 -0.16 -2.78
C ILE A 201 1.66 1.08 -3.58
N GLY A 202 2.40 2.18 -3.41
CA GLY A 202 2.18 3.41 -4.18
C GLY A 202 1.09 4.34 -3.66
N GLN A 203 0.57 4.08 -2.46
CA GLN A 203 -0.43 4.95 -1.84
C GLN A 203 0.12 6.38 -1.64
N ARG A 204 -0.76 7.37 -1.76
CA ARG A 204 -0.47 8.81 -1.55
C ARG A 204 -1.55 9.47 -0.68
N GLU A 205 -2.09 8.71 0.27
CA GLU A 205 -3.04 9.20 1.28
C GLU A 205 -2.30 10.04 2.33
N LYS A 206 -1.27 9.45 2.95
CA LYS A 206 -0.41 10.06 3.99
C LYS A 206 0.82 9.20 4.31
N PRO A 207 1.86 9.74 4.98
CA PRO A 207 2.92 8.95 5.59
C PRO A 207 2.39 7.82 6.47
N SER A 208 2.99 6.64 6.34
CA SER A 208 2.68 5.52 7.20
C SER A 208 3.23 5.73 8.61
N PHE A 209 2.78 4.90 9.56
CA PHE A 209 3.31 4.90 10.92
C PHE A 209 4.84 4.70 10.95
N TYR A 210 5.39 3.93 10.00
CA TYR A 210 6.82 3.67 9.90
C TYR A 210 7.59 4.76 9.17
N ASP A 211 6.97 5.50 8.25
CA ASP A 211 7.58 6.72 7.70
C ASP A 211 7.86 7.74 8.82
N ILE A 212 6.85 7.98 9.67
CA ILE A 212 6.97 8.87 10.84
C ILE A 212 8.02 8.34 11.82
N LYS A 213 8.01 7.02 12.10
CA LYS A 213 8.93 6.40 13.06
C LYS A 213 10.39 6.54 12.62
N VAL A 214 10.69 6.40 11.32
CA VAL A 214 12.06 6.59 10.81
C VAL A 214 12.54 8.02 11.10
N ILE A 215 11.70 9.03 10.86
CA ILE A 215 12.04 10.43 11.17
C ILE A 215 12.23 10.65 12.67
N ASN A 216 11.36 10.10 13.51
CA ASN A 216 11.44 10.25 14.96
C ASN A 216 12.69 9.57 15.55
N GLU A 217 13.10 8.41 15.05
CA GLU A 217 14.37 7.78 15.43
C GLU A 217 15.58 8.61 14.94
N ALA A 218 15.47 9.26 13.78
CA ALA A 218 16.54 10.06 13.20
C ALA A 218 16.76 11.41 13.91
N TYR A 219 15.69 12.07 14.36
CA TYR A 219 15.71 13.46 14.85
C TYR A 219 15.26 13.65 16.30
N CYS A 220 14.40 12.77 16.83
CA CYS A 220 13.60 13.08 18.02
C CYS A 220 13.85 12.15 19.21
N LYS A 221 14.90 11.34 19.14
CA LYS A 221 15.21 10.29 20.14
C LYS A 221 15.27 10.80 21.58
N ASP A 222 15.78 12.02 21.76
CA ASP A 222 16.02 12.62 23.08
C ASP A 222 14.92 13.61 23.51
N THR A 223 13.83 13.74 22.75
CA THR A 223 12.76 14.72 23.04
C THR A 223 11.91 14.34 24.24
N CYS A 224 11.62 13.05 24.44
CA CYS A 224 10.78 12.57 25.54
C CYS A 224 11.58 11.66 26.49
N GLU A 225 11.93 12.16 27.68
CA GLU A 225 12.83 11.49 28.64
C GLU A 225 12.27 10.21 29.29
N LYS A 226 10.93 10.07 29.36
CA LYS A 226 10.27 8.96 30.06
C LYS A 226 10.04 7.77 29.14
N LYS A 227 10.27 6.54 29.65
CA LYS A 227 9.93 5.31 28.92
C LYS A 227 8.44 5.29 28.53
N SER A 228 8.17 4.71 27.36
CA SER A 228 6.84 4.65 26.75
C SER A 228 5.97 3.56 27.40
N GLU A 229 4.75 3.92 27.80
CA GLU A 229 3.71 2.98 28.24
C GLU A 229 2.74 2.59 27.11
N CYS A 230 2.98 3.11 25.90
CA CYS A 230 2.15 2.90 24.72
C CYS A 230 2.05 1.41 24.37
N LYS A 231 0.90 1.00 23.85
CA LYS A 231 0.53 -0.38 23.51
C LYS A 231 0.54 -0.57 22.00
N ASN A 232 0.42 -1.84 21.59
CA ASN A 232 0.23 -2.25 20.20
C ASN A 232 1.27 -1.69 19.21
N GLY A 233 2.51 -1.49 19.66
CA GLY A 233 3.60 -0.96 18.83
C GLY A 233 3.68 0.57 18.76
N GLY A 234 2.76 1.29 19.42
CA GLY A 234 2.82 2.73 19.58
C GLY A 234 4.02 3.18 20.43
N TYR A 235 4.38 4.46 20.30
CA TYR A 235 5.45 5.10 21.07
C TYR A 235 5.06 6.55 21.40
N ARG A 236 5.82 7.23 22.27
CA ARG A 236 5.48 8.60 22.68
C ARG A 236 5.57 9.56 21.50
N ASN A 237 4.62 10.48 21.39
CA ASN A 237 4.66 11.54 20.40
C ASN A 237 5.71 12.61 20.79
N PRO A 238 6.75 12.86 19.97
CA PRO A 238 7.72 13.90 20.29
C PRO A 238 7.16 15.33 20.27
N SER A 239 6.06 15.57 19.55
CA SER A 239 5.37 16.88 19.59
C SER A 239 4.62 17.10 20.90
N ASN A 240 4.18 16.01 21.56
CA ASN A 240 3.48 16.03 22.83
C ASN A 240 3.76 14.75 23.61
N CYS A 241 4.78 14.79 24.49
CA CYS A 241 5.27 13.63 25.24
C CYS A 241 4.25 12.98 26.19
N ASN A 242 3.05 13.54 26.36
CA ASN A 242 1.95 12.98 27.14
C ASN A 242 1.01 12.08 26.31
N LEU A 243 1.13 12.10 24.98
CA LEU A 243 0.33 11.31 24.06
C LEU A 243 1.17 10.23 23.37
N CYS A 244 0.50 9.14 22.96
CA CYS A 244 1.10 8.12 22.13
C CYS A 244 0.79 8.36 20.66
N LEU A 245 1.79 8.18 19.79
CA LEU A 245 1.59 7.92 18.37
C LEU A 245 1.19 6.46 18.19
N CYS A 246 0.05 6.27 17.56
CA CYS A 246 -0.56 4.95 17.38
C CYS A 246 -0.41 4.49 15.94
N PRO A 247 -0.08 3.21 15.70
CA PRO A 247 -0.17 2.66 14.36
C PRO A 247 -1.61 2.73 13.86
N SER A 248 -1.79 2.96 12.56
CA SER A 248 -3.11 3.12 11.94
C SER A 248 -4.05 1.99 12.33
N GLY A 249 -5.28 2.33 12.72
CA GLY A 249 -6.31 1.44 13.25
C GLY A 249 -6.29 1.24 14.78
N PHE A 250 -5.24 1.67 15.47
CA PHE A 250 -5.22 1.79 16.93
C PHE A 250 -5.45 3.24 17.37
N GLY A 251 -6.05 3.40 18.54
CA GLY A 251 -6.34 4.70 19.14
C GLY A 251 -6.42 4.63 20.67
N GLY A 252 -6.92 5.69 21.27
CA GLY A 252 -6.84 5.89 22.73
C GLY A 252 -5.48 6.45 23.17
N PRO A 253 -5.40 6.97 24.40
CA PRO A 253 -4.21 7.66 24.89
C PRO A 253 -2.95 6.79 24.92
N LEU A 254 -3.10 5.46 25.04
CA LEU A 254 -2.01 4.49 25.05
C LEU A 254 -2.04 3.58 23.83
N CYS A 255 -2.78 3.91 22.76
CA CYS A 255 -2.99 3.03 21.60
C CYS A 255 -3.64 1.69 21.96
N GLU A 256 -4.41 1.64 23.05
CA GLU A 256 -5.03 0.44 23.59
C GLU A 256 -6.40 0.11 23.00
N LYS A 257 -7.03 1.08 22.34
CA LYS A 257 -8.35 0.99 21.72
C LYS A 257 -8.25 0.94 20.20
N ASN A 258 -9.37 0.73 19.53
CA ASN A 258 -9.47 0.99 18.10
C ASN A 258 -9.43 2.50 17.83
N GLU A 259 -9.02 2.87 16.62
CA GLU A 259 -9.07 4.26 16.14
C GLU A 259 -10.52 4.77 16.19
N THR A 260 -10.71 6.02 16.63
CA THR A 260 -12.02 6.67 16.66
C THR A 260 -12.57 6.69 15.23
N PRO A 261 -13.78 6.15 14.98
CA PRO A 261 -14.33 6.16 13.63
C PRO A 261 -14.57 7.58 13.15
N LEU A 262 -14.40 7.81 11.85
CA LEU A 262 -14.65 9.09 11.21
C LEU A 262 -15.72 8.94 10.13
N GLY A 263 -16.47 10.01 9.89
CA GLY A 263 -17.43 10.12 8.80
C GLY A 263 -17.68 11.59 8.45
N MET A 264 -18.19 11.84 7.25
CA MET A 264 -18.52 13.19 6.80
C MET A 264 -19.89 13.59 7.33
N ILE A 265 -19.96 14.65 8.13
CA ILE A 265 -21.21 15.26 8.59
C ILE A 265 -21.16 16.74 8.19
N GLN A 266 -22.08 17.17 7.33
CA GLN A 266 -22.15 18.57 6.86
C GLN A 266 -20.80 19.06 6.32
N GLU A 267 -20.16 18.28 5.44
CA GLU A 267 -18.86 18.58 4.81
C GLU A 267 -17.67 18.66 5.80
N GLN A 268 -17.88 18.29 7.06
CA GLN A 268 -16.83 18.22 8.07
C GLN A 268 -16.58 16.77 8.47
N LEU A 269 -15.31 16.39 8.52
CA LEU A 269 -14.89 15.08 9.02
C LEU A 269 -15.03 15.08 10.55
N LEU A 270 -15.97 14.29 11.06
CA LEU A 270 -16.29 14.21 12.49
C LEU A 270 -16.26 12.76 12.98
N ALA A 271 -16.25 12.59 14.30
CA ALA A 271 -16.32 11.27 14.92
C ALA A 271 -17.66 10.61 14.55
N ALA A 272 -17.60 9.48 13.85
CA ALA A 272 -18.76 8.67 13.50
C ALA A 272 -19.03 7.62 14.59
N THR A 273 -20.30 7.29 14.81
CA THR A 273 -20.73 6.33 15.84
C THR A 273 -21.15 4.97 15.30
N GLU A 274 -21.08 4.75 13.98
CA GLU A 274 -21.81 3.66 13.32
C GLU A 274 -20.97 2.40 13.02
N CYS A 275 -19.65 2.45 13.19
CA CYS A 275 -18.77 1.35 12.82
C CYS A 275 -17.50 1.25 13.70
N GLY A 276 -16.75 0.15 13.55
CA GLY A 276 -15.55 -0.11 14.33
C GLY A 276 -15.82 -0.73 15.70
N GLY A 277 -14.74 -1.06 16.42
CA GLY A 277 -14.82 -1.55 17.80
C GLY A 277 -13.84 -2.66 18.14
N MET A 278 -13.80 -3.03 19.42
CA MET A 278 -12.99 -4.15 19.91
C MET A 278 -13.89 -5.37 20.13
N ILE A 279 -13.58 -6.47 19.43
CA ILE A 279 -14.41 -7.68 19.42
C ILE A 279 -13.58 -8.86 19.93
N LYS A 280 -14.18 -9.69 20.79
CA LYS A 280 -13.63 -10.99 21.17
C LYS A 280 -14.31 -12.06 20.30
N ALA A 281 -13.54 -12.73 19.45
CA ALA A 281 -14.07 -13.75 18.56
C ALA A 281 -14.33 -15.08 19.30
N ASP A 282 -15.49 -15.67 19.04
CA ASP A 282 -15.91 -16.99 19.51
C ASP A 282 -15.66 -18.07 18.46
N ASP A 283 -16.00 -19.33 18.72
CA ASP A 283 -15.81 -20.44 17.78
C ASP A 283 -16.88 -20.50 16.67
N LYS A 284 -17.92 -19.67 16.77
CA LYS A 284 -18.96 -19.50 15.75
C LYS A 284 -18.57 -18.35 14.82
N TRP A 285 -19.24 -18.32 13.67
CA TRP A 285 -19.05 -17.22 12.72
C TRP A 285 -19.77 -15.97 13.22
N GLN A 286 -19.03 -14.89 13.32
CA GLN A 286 -19.50 -13.53 13.59
C GLN A 286 -19.18 -12.66 12.39
N ASN A 287 -19.91 -11.55 12.18
CA ASN A 287 -19.75 -10.70 11.00
C ASN A 287 -19.37 -9.27 11.39
N ILE A 288 -18.59 -8.62 10.52
CA ILE A 288 -18.46 -7.18 10.42
C ILE A 288 -18.75 -6.74 8.99
N GLU A 289 -19.23 -5.51 8.85
CA GLU A 289 -19.68 -4.93 7.58
C GLU A 289 -19.18 -3.49 7.49
N SER A 290 -18.95 -3.00 6.27
CA SER A 290 -18.82 -1.56 6.04
C SER A 290 -20.16 -0.87 6.37
N PRO A 291 -20.14 0.44 6.73
CA PRO A 291 -21.36 1.21 6.89
C PRO A 291 -22.26 1.09 5.65
N GLY A 292 -23.58 1.05 5.88
CA GLY A 292 -24.58 0.96 4.82
C GLY A 292 -24.58 -0.31 3.96
N TYR A 293 -23.79 -1.35 4.28
CA TYR A 293 -23.78 -2.59 3.50
C TYR A 293 -25.10 -3.40 3.66
N PRO A 294 -25.60 -4.06 2.60
CA PRO A 294 -25.20 -3.91 1.19
C PRO A 294 -25.91 -2.74 0.49
N ASP A 295 -26.92 -2.15 1.11
CA ASP A 295 -27.76 -1.08 0.55
C ASP A 295 -28.02 -0.04 1.66
N PRO A 296 -27.70 1.25 1.43
CA PRO A 296 -27.33 1.86 0.15
C PRO A 296 -25.86 1.67 -0.29
N GLY A 297 -24.98 1.14 0.57
CA GLY A 297 -23.52 1.19 0.39
C GLY A 297 -22.87 2.19 1.35
N TYR A 298 -21.55 2.28 1.31
CA TYR A 298 -20.78 3.17 2.19
C TYR A 298 -20.67 4.59 1.63
N ASP A 299 -20.49 5.59 2.50
CA ASP A 299 -20.35 6.99 2.11
C ASP A 299 -18.87 7.43 1.96
N VAL A 300 -18.66 8.58 1.30
CA VAL A 300 -17.32 9.18 1.13
C VAL A 300 -16.79 9.69 2.48
N GLY A 301 -15.51 9.45 2.76
CA GLY A 301 -14.82 9.98 3.94
C GLY A 301 -15.04 9.18 5.22
N GLU A 302 -15.65 8.00 5.12
CA GLU A 302 -15.80 7.09 6.25
C GLU A 302 -14.50 6.35 6.57
N ARG A 303 -14.21 6.23 7.87
CA ARG A 303 -13.06 5.46 8.36
C ARG A 303 -13.44 4.69 9.62
N CYS A 304 -13.26 3.38 9.59
CA CYS A 304 -13.60 2.49 10.70
C CYS A 304 -12.42 1.59 11.04
N SER A 305 -12.32 1.16 12.30
CA SER A 305 -11.33 0.14 12.67
C SER A 305 -11.88 -0.87 13.68
N TRP A 306 -11.60 -2.15 13.43
CA TRP A 306 -11.98 -3.25 14.30
C TRP A 306 -10.75 -4.00 14.81
N ILE A 307 -10.64 -4.14 16.13
CA ILE A 307 -9.63 -5.00 16.77
C ILE A 307 -10.32 -6.29 17.17
N ILE A 308 -10.01 -7.39 16.49
CA ILE A 308 -10.57 -8.70 16.81
C ILE A 308 -9.51 -9.50 17.58
N THR A 309 -9.90 -10.03 18.73
CA THR A 309 -9.03 -10.81 19.62
C THR A 309 -9.59 -12.20 19.90
N VAL A 310 -8.72 -13.19 20.06
CA VAL A 310 -9.08 -14.56 20.49
C VAL A 310 -8.31 -14.96 21.74
N GLU A 311 -8.73 -16.07 22.34
CA GLU A 311 -8.02 -16.65 23.48
C GLU A 311 -6.59 -17.04 23.12
N LYS A 312 -5.71 -17.05 24.12
CA LYS A 312 -4.29 -17.40 23.97
C LYS A 312 -4.15 -18.79 23.32
N GLY A 313 -3.30 -18.87 22.30
CA GLY A 313 -3.08 -20.11 21.54
C GLY A 313 -4.11 -20.40 20.45
N LYS A 314 -5.07 -19.50 20.21
CA LYS A 314 -5.96 -19.54 19.04
C LYS A 314 -5.57 -18.47 18.01
N ARG A 315 -6.11 -18.60 16.80
CA ARG A 315 -5.92 -17.66 15.68
C ARG A 315 -7.30 -17.21 15.18
N VAL A 316 -7.36 -16.08 14.48
CA VAL A 316 -8.57 -15.57 13.85
C VAL A 316 -8.61 -16.09 12.41
N GLU A 317 -9.70 -16.78 12.06
CA GLU A 317 -10.02 -17.15 10.68
C GLU A 317 -10.99 -16.10 10.13
N LEU A 318 -10.73 -15.64 8.91
CA LEU A 318 -11.42 -14.53 8.24
C LEU A 318 -11.83 -14.96 6.83
N GLU A 319 -13.03 -14.58 6.42
CA GLU A 319 -13.53 -14.83 5.06
C GLU A 319 -14.43 -13.68 4.61
N PHE A 320 -14.17 -13.17 3.41
CA PHE A 320 -15.10 -12.28 2.72
C PHE A 320 -16.27 -13.10 2.20
N VAL A 321 -17.48 -12.65 2.51
CA VAL A 321 -18.72 -13.31 2.09
C VAL A 321 -19.57 -12.35 1.29
N ASP A 322 -20.42 -12.92 0.45
CA ASP A 322 -21.31 -12.18 -0.44
C ASP A 322 -20.55 -11.27 -1.43
N ASN A 323 -21.21 -10.21 -1.90
CA ASN A 323 -20.65 -9.31 -2.88
C ASN A 323 -19.66 -8.33 -2.23
N PHE A 324 -18.65 -7.95 -3.00
CA PHE A 324 -17.59 -7.04 -2.59
C PHE A 324 -17.33 -6.06 -3.73
N SER A 325 -17.39 -4.76 -3.44
CA SER A 325 -17.04 -3.71 -4.41
C SER A 325 -16.55 -2.46 -3.69
N MET A 326 -15.41 -1.94 -4.15
CA MET A 326 -14.83 -0.69 -3.67
C MET A 326 -14.04 -0.01 -4.80
N LEU A 327 -13.98 1.32 -4.80
CA LEU A 327 -13.21 2.06 -5.81
C LEU A 327 -11.72 1.72 -5.77
N CYS A 328 -11.14 1.44 -6.93
CA CYS A 328 -9.73 1.11 -7.05
C CYS A 328 -9.09 1.64 -8.34
N THR A 329 -7.76 1.76 -8.30
CA THR A 329 -6.92 1.96 -9.48
C THR A 329 -5.80 0.90 -9.49
N THR A 330 -4.58 1.25 -9.90
CA THR A 330 -3.40 0.39 -9.70
C THR A 330 -3.06 0.19 -8.22
N THR A 331 -3.46 1.15 -7.40
CA THR A 331 -3.43 1.15 -5.93
C THR A 331 -4.85 1.36 -5.42
N CYS A 332 -5.20 0.76 -4.28
CA CYS A 332 -6.53 1.00 -3.71
C CYS A 332 -6.73 2.46 -3.32
N VAL A 333 -7.89 3.01 -3.69
CA VAL A 333 -8.32 4.35 -3.30
C VAL A 333 -9.19 4.22 -2.06
N ASP A 334 -10.34 3.55 -2.22
CA ASP A 334 -11.11 3.06 -1.09
C ASP A 334 -10.63 1.63 -0.79
N TYR A 335 -10.58 1.24 0.47
CA TYR A 335 -10.07 -0.07 0.83
C TYR A 335 -10.59 -0.61 2.15
N VAL A 336 -10.52 -1.94 2.25
CA VAL A 336 -10.39 -2.63 3.52
C VAL A 336 -8.96 -3.13 3.67
N GLU A 337 -8.29 -2.69 4.74
CA GLU A 337 -6.93 -3.09 5.10
C GLU A 337 -6.97 -4.18 6.18
N LEU A 338 -6.40 -5.34 5.87
CA LEU A 338 -6.25 -6.44 6.82
C LEU A 338 -4.82 -6.50 7.37
N LYS A 339 -4.67 -6.18 8.65
CA LYS A 339 -3.44 -6.37 9.42
C LYS A 339 -3.55 -7.68 10.19
N ILE A 340 -3.04 -8.74 9.56
CA ILE A 340 -3.11 -10.11 10.09
C ILE A 340 -1.73 -10.74 10.33
N GLY A 341 -0.65 -9.98 10.08
CA GLY A 341 0.73 -10.41 10.28
C GLY A 341 1.17 -10.42 11.75
N ALA A 342 2.44 -10.73 11.98
CA ALA A 342 3.04 -10.68 13.32
C ALA A 342 3.15 -9.25 13.86
N ASP A 343 3.47 -8.32 12.97
CA ASP A 343 3.59 -6.90 13.25
C ASP A 343 2.32 -6.17 12.76
N LEU A 344 1.46 -5.78 13.70
CA LEU A 344 0.24 -5.04 13.42
C LEU A 344 0.48 -3.52 13.30
N ALA A 345 1.69 -3.04 13.55
CA ALA A 345 2.03 -1.65 13.35
C ALA A 345 2.33 -1.34 11.87
N ASN A 346 2.90 -2.31 11.15
CA ASN A 346 3.15 -2.23 9.71
C ASN A 346 1.85 -2.15 8.89
N THR A 347 1.93 -1.65 7.65
CA THR A 347 0.78 -1.59 6.75
C THR A 347 0.33 -3.01 6.35
N GLY A 348 -0.99 -3.21 6.31
CA GLY A 348 -1.63 -4.48 5.97
C GLY A 348 -1.94 -4.66 4.48
N TYR A 349 -2.64 -5.75 4.19
CA TYR A 349 -3.15 -6.04 2.87
C TYR A 349 -4.34 -5.13 2.57
N ARG A 350 -4.25 -4.29 1.54
CA ARG A 350 -5.39 -3.48 1.08
C ARG A 350 -6.13 -4.22 -0.03
N PHE A 351 -7.42 -4.44 0.18
CA PHE A 351 -8.32 -5.04 -0.80
C PHE A 351 -9.33 -4.01 -1.28
N CYS A 352 -9.57 -3.99 -2.59
CA CYS A 352 -10.51 -3.11 -3.27
C CYS A 352 -10.87 -3.70 -4.65
N CYS A 353 -11.58 -2.95 -5.50
CA CYS A 353 -12.23 -3.46 -6.72
C CYS A 353 -13.32 -4.50 -6.38
N ASN A 354 -13.57 -5.43 -7.30
CA ASN A 354 -14.71 -6.35 -7.25
C ASN A 354 -14.25 -7.79 -6.93
N LYS A 355 -13.05 -7.95 -6.36
CA LYS A 355 -12.45 -9.27 -6.09
C LYS A 355 -11.90 -9.34 -4.69
N ALA A 356 -12.66 -9.96 -3.80
CA ALA A 356 -12.21 -10.31 -2.47
C ALA A 356 -11.17 -11.46 -2.50
N PRO A 357 -10.26 -11.52 -1.50
CA PRO A 357 -9.36 -12.66 -1.32
C PRO A 357 -10.14 -13.91 -0.85
N GLY A 358 -9.50 -15.08 -0.96
CA GLY A 358 -9.99 -16.30 -0.29
C GLY A 358 -9.83 -16.23 1.24
N PRO A 359 -10.19 -17.30 1.97
CA PRO A 359 -10.08 -17.34 3.42
C PRO A 359 -8.65 -17.11 3.92
N LEU A 360 -8.52 -16.36 5.01
CA LEU A 360 -7.25 -15.96 5.62
C LEU A 360 -7.21 -16.36 7.11
N ILE A 361 -6.00 -16.61 7.63
CA ILE A 361 -5.79 -16.93 9.05
C ILE A 361 -4.69 -16.02 9.61
N SER A 362 -5.00 -15.33 10.69
CA SER A 362 -4.10 -14.38 11.36
C SER A 362 -2.84 -15.02 11.91
N TYR A 363 -1.67 -14.41 11.84
CA TYR A 363 -0.44 -14.93 12.43
C TYR A 363 -0.59 -15.20 13.94
N GLY A 364 -1.13 -14.23 14.67
CA GLY A 364 -1.31 -14.29 16.11
C GLY A 364 -2.78 -14.33 16.56
N GLN A 365 -2.99 -14.01 17.83
CA GLN A 365 -4.28 -13.99 18.51
C GLN A 365 -5.07 -12.67 18.35
N LYS A 366 -4.56 -11.76 17.53
CA LYS A 366 -5.12 -10.43 17.30
C LYS A 366 -5.04 -10.11 15.81
N VAL A 367 -6.10 -9.52 15.27
CA VAL A 367 -6.11 -8.87 13.96
C VAL A 367 -6.65 -7.46 14.08
N LEU A 368 -6.27 -6.63 13.14
CA LEU A 368 -6.79 -5.29 12.99
C LEU A 368 -7.32 -5.14 11.56
N ILE A 369 -8.56 -4.69 11.44
CA ILE A 369 -9.24 -4.45 10.17
C ILE A 369 -9.54 -2.96 10.11
N ILE A 370 -9.16 -2.30 9.03
CA ILE A 370 -9.40 -0.87 8.80
C ILE A 370 -10.22 -0.75 7.53
N PHE A 371 -11.28 0.03 7.58
CA PHE A 371 -12.03 0.45 6.39
C PHE A 371 -11.79 1.95 6.19
N ALA A 372 -11.54 2.35 4.94
CA ALA A 372 -11.41 3.75 4.57
C ALA A 372 -12.04 3.99 3.19
N SER A 373 -12.90 5.00 3.12
CA SER A 373 -13.51 5.54 1.91
C SER A 373 -12.98 6.96 1.67
N ILE A 374 -12.46 7.24 0.48
CA ILE A 374 -11.77 8.50 0.16
C ILE A 374 -12.49 9.27 -0.95
N LEU A 375 -12.83 8.62 -2.07
CA LEU A 375 -13.27 9.33 -3.29
C LEU A 375 -14.62 8.89 -3.87
N SER A 376 -15.24 7.83 -3.36
CA SER A 376 -16.51 7.31 -3.88
C SER A 376 -17.36 6.69 -2.79
N ASP A 377 -18.63 6.49 -3.09
CA ASP A 377 -19.49 5.46 -2.52
C ASP A 377 -19.42 4.19 -3.39
N ASP A 378 -19.61 3.02 -2.76
CA ASP A 378 -19.79 1.74 -3.45
C ASP A 378 -20.46 0.75 -2.47
N LEU A 379 -20.69 -0.49 -2.92
CA LEU A 379 -21.34 -1.55 -2.17
C LEU A 379 -20.68 -1.82 -0.81
N GLY A 380 -19.35 -1.88 -0.77
CA GLY A 380 -18.58 -2.21 0.44
C GLY A 380 -18.29 -3.70 0.62
N PHE A 381 -18.29 -4.17 1.87
CA PHE A 381 -17.91 -5.54 2.21
C PHE A 381 -18.68 -6.12 3.40
N ARG A 382 -18.75 -7.46 3.43
CA ARG A 382 -19.04 -8.26 4.63
C ARG A 382 -17.92 -9.26 4.87
N ILE A 383 -17.34 -9.23 6.06
CA ILE A 383 -16.34 -10.21 6.50
C ILE A 383 -16.94 -11.02 7.65
N ARG A 384 -16.92 -12.35 7.51
CA ARG A 384 -17.16 -13.25 8.63
C ARG A 384 -15.84 -13.68 9.26
N PHE A 385 -15.83 -13.80 10.58
CA PHE A 385 -14.66 -14.18 11.36
C PHE A 385 -15.03 -15.14 12.49
N ARG A 386 -14.06 -15.95 12.91
CA ARG A 386 -14.18 -16.82 14.08
C ARG A 386 -12.81 -17.15 14.69
N SER A 387 -12.86 -17.70 15.89
CA SER A 387 -11.73 -18.30 16.59
C SER A 387 -11.46 -19.71 16.03
N SER A 388 -10.24 -19.93 15.56
CA SER A 388 -9.79 -21.21 15.03
C SER A 388 -8.66 -21.78 15.87
N LYS A 389 -8.66 -23.12 16.06
CA LYS A 389 -7.61 -23.82 16.80
C LYS A 389 -6.31 -23.75 15.99
N GLN A 390 -5.19 -23.60 16.68
CA GLN A 390 -3.87 -23.67 16.06
C GLN A 390 -3.68 -25.06 15.45
N GLN A 391 -3.78 -25.19 14.12
CA GLN A 391 -3.33 -26.40 13.45
C GLN A 391 -1.81 -26.41 13.52
N PHE A 392 -1.27 -27.11 14.51
CA PHE A 392 0.11 -27.54 14.48
C PHE A 392 0.23 -28.55 13.33
N PHE A 393 0.81 -28.14 12.21
CA PHE A 393 1.32 -29.09 11.23
C PHE A 393 2.52 -29.80 11.86
N SER A 394 2.24 -30.82 12.67
CA SER A 394 3.23 -31.82 13.01
C SER A 394 3.41 -32.67 11.77
N ASN A 395 4.53 -32.52 11.08
CA ASN A 395 4.98 -33.49 10.08
C ASN A 395 5.37 -34.79 10.79
N HIS A 396 4.40 -35.50 11.35
CA HIS A 396 4.50 -36.91 11.69
C HIS A 396 3.78 -37.70 10.61
N LEU A 397 4.49 -37.96 9.51
CA LEU A 397 4.17 -39.08 8.64
C LEU A 397 4.44 -40.36 9.43
N THR A 398 3.42 -40.89 10.10
CA THR A 398 3.44 -42.27 10.59
C THR A 398 3.17 -43.20 9.41
N PHE A 399 4.26 -43.67 8.79
CA PHE A 399 4.18 -44.74 7.81
C PHE A 399 3.87 -46.05 8.54
N LYS A 400 2.62 -46.52 8.44
CA LYS A 400 2.30 -47.93 8.75
C LYS A 400 2.80 -48.78 7.58
N SER A 401 3.95 -49.43 7.75
CA SER A 401 4.39 -50.50 6.86
C SER A 401 3.81 -51.82 7.38
N SER A 402 2.91 -52.44 6.62
CA SER A 402 2.73 -53.89 6.66
C SER A 402 3.87 -54.55 5.88
N ASP A 403 4.11 -55.81 6.21
CA ASP A 403 4.91 -56.82 5.49
C ASP A 403 6.44 -56.83 5.64
N ASN A 404 6.82 -57.58 6.69
CA ASN A 404 7.82 -58.66 6.80
C ASN A 404 8.81 -58.95 5.65
N ASN A 405 10.02 -59.29 6.14
CA ASN A 405 11.16 -59.96 5.53
C ASN A 405 12.12 -59.10 4.69
N ILE A 406 13.26 -58.72 5.30
CA ILE A 406 14.59 -59.30 4.99
C ILE A 406 15.61 -58.85 6.05
N ARG A 407 16.63 -59.71 6.25
CA ARG A 407 17.58 -59.84 7.35
C ARG A 407 18.51 -58.63 7.60
N ARG A 408 18.91 -58.55 8.88
CA ARG A 408 20.00 -57.77 9.50
C ARG A 408 21.31 -57.77 8.68
N GLN A 409 22.01 -56.63 8.62
CA GLN A 409 23.34 -56.46 9.22
C GLN A 409 23.89 -55.01 9.15
N HIS A 410 24.43 -54.59 10.31
CA HIS A 410 25.44 -53.56 10.60
C HIS A 410 25.21 -52.04 10.46
N LEU A 411 25.49 -51.37 11.59
CA LEU A 411 25.54 -49.94 11.88
C LEU A 411 26.69 -49.22 11.16
N GLY A 412 26.44 -47.96 10.77
CA GLY A 412 27.48 -46.96 10.48
C GLY A 412 26.88 -45.65 9.99
N LYS A 413 26.84 -44.63 10.87
CA LYS A 413 26.26 -43.29 10.67
C LYS A 413 26.93 -42.45 9.58
N LEU A 414 26.16 -41.44 9.15
CA LEU A 414 26.49 -40.16 8.48
C LEU A 414 26.54 -40.13 6.95
N GLY A 415 25.39 -39.77 6.36
CA GLY A 415 25.25 -39.29 4.99
C GLY A 415 24.36 -38.04 4.94
N THR A 416 24.98 -36.90 4.64
CA THR A 416 24.50 -35.79 3.80
C THR A 416 23.04 -35.83 3.31
N MET A 417 22.19 -34.91 3.78
CA MET A 417 20.91 -34.58 3.11
C MET A 417 21.08 -33.39 2.16
N VAL A 418 21.15 -33.71 0.87
CA VAL A 418 20.77 -32.82 -0.22
C VAL A 418 19.25 -32.92 -0.35
N VAL A 419 18.51 -31.84 -0.04
CA VAL A 419 17.04 -31.82 -0.18
C VAL A 419 16.67 -31.41 -1.61
N LEU A 420 16.20 -32.41 -2.36
CA LEU A 420 15.53 -32.25 -3.65
C LEU A 420 14.19 -31.53 -3.46
N HIS A 421 14.16 -30.22 -3.74
CA HIS A 421 12.95 -29.40 -3.80
C HIS A 421 12.29 -29.45 -5.19
N LYS A 422 12.11 -30.65 -5.73
CA LYS A 422 11.37 -30.91 -6.98
C LYS A 422 10.62 -32.23 -6.80
N ILE A 423 9.33 -32.13 -6.50
CA ILE A 423 8.21 -33.05 -6.79
C ILE A 423 7.12 -32.74 -5.75
N MET A 424 6.37 -31.66 -5.96
CA MET A 424 4.98 -31.49 -5.47
C MET A 424 4.28 -30.31 -6.16
N TRP A 425 4.66 -30.02 -7.41
CA TRP A 425 4.14 -28.90 -8.22
C TRP A 425 3.18 -29.35 -9.34
N ARG A 426 2.63 -30.58 -9.28
CA ARG A 426 1.92 -31.21 -10.41
C ARG A 426 0.55 -31.82 -10.09
N LEU A 427 -0.15 -31.40 -9.04
CA LEU A 427 -1.49 -31.95 -8.73
C LEU A 427 -2.61 -30.92 -8.52
N TRP A 428 -2.43 -29.64 -8.92
CA TRP A 428 -3.46 -28.62 -8.70
C TRP A 428 -3.63 -27.62 -9.85
N HIS A 429 -3.63 -28.08 -11.10
CA HIS A 429 -4.06 -27.26 -12.24
C HIS A 429 -4.76 -28.16 -13.29
N PRO A 430 -6.10 -28.03 -13.48
CA PRO A 430 -6.71 -28.42 -14.74
C PRO A 430 -6.30 -27.38 -15.81
N ASN A 431 -5.89 -27.87 -16.99
CA ASN A 431 -5.60 -27.05 -18.16
C ASN A 431 -6.78 -26.10 -18.48
N PRO A 432 -6.54 -24.84 -18.89
CA PRO A 432 -7.60 -23.98 -19.41
C PRO A 432 -8.00 -24.44 -20.83
N ASP A 433 -9.30 -24.63 -21.00
CA ASP A 433 -10.00 -24.79 -22.28
C ASP A 433 -9.77 -23.54 -23.18
N PRO A 434 -9.41 -23.67 -24.47
CA PRO A 434 -9.17 -22.52 -25.35
C PRO A 434 -10.44 -21.82 -25.86
N THR A 435 -11.64 -22.20 -25.43
CA THR A 435 -12.88 -21.67 -26.02
C THR A 435 -13.96 -21.31 -25.01
N LEU A 436 -13.85 -20.14 -24.35
CA LEU A 436 -15.03 -19.50 -23.76
C LEU A 436 -14.87 -17.98 -23.59
N GLY A 437 -15.72 -17.23 -24.31
CA GLY A 437 -16.25 -15.92 -23.87
C GLY A 437 -15.34 -14.70 -24.02
N LYS A 438 -15.51 -13.95 -25.12
CA LYS A 438 -15.04 -12.57 -25.27
C LYS A 438 -15.66 -11.67 -24.19
N ASN A 439 -14.94 -11.46 -23.09
CA ASN A 439 -15.23 -10.38 -22.16
C ASN A 439 -14.57 -9.09 -22.68
N GLN A 440 -15.38 -8.04 -22.85
CA GLN A 440 -14.93 -6.71 -23.24
C GLN A 440 -13.88 -6.21 -22.23
N GLN A 441 -12.63 -6.22 -22.65
CA GLN A 441 -11.55 -5.49 -22.02
C GLN A 441 -11.76 -4.01 -22.35
N PHE A 442 -11.70 -3.12 -21.34
CA PHE A 442 -11.63 -1.67 -21.52
C PHE A 442 -10.30 -1.21 -22.18
N ALA A 443 -9.64 -2.07 -22.95
CA ALA A 443 -8.31 -1.86 -23.49
C ALA A 443 -8.28 -1.03 -24.79
N ASN A 444 -9.39 -0.89 -25.52
CA ASN A 444 -9.46 -0.15 -26.79
C ASN A 444 -10.70 0.77 -26.86
N CYS A 445 -10.63 2.06 -26.48
CA CYS A 445 -11.59 3.04 -27.03
C CYS A 445 -11.10 3.34 -28.45
N ASN A 446 -11.75 2.75 -29.47
CA ASN A 446 -11.53 3.10 -30.87
C ASN A 446 -12.02 4.55 -31.11
N PHE A 447 -11.36 5.29 -32.00
CA PHE A 447 -11.81 6.63 -32.45
C PHE A 447 -13.15 6.63 -33.21
N ASN A 448 -13.73 5.45 -33.47
CA ASN A 448 -15.02 5.27 -34.12
C ASN A 448 -16.09 4.90 -33.08
N ALA A 449 -17.26 5.54 -33.16
CA ALA A 449 -18.36 5.27 -32.26
C ALA A 449 -18.85 3.82 -32.37
N CYS A 450 -19.23 3.22 -31.24
CA CYS A 450 -19.78 1.86 -31.23
C CYS A 450 -21.12 1.82 -31.97
N LYS A 451 -21.30 0.85 -32.88
CA LYS A 451 -22.59 0.68 -33.57
C LYS A 451 -23.68 0.33 -32.54
N PRO A 452 -24.87 0.97 -32.58
CA PRO A 452 -25.97 0.61 -31.69
C PRO A 452 -26.35 -0.87 -31.89
N ASP A 453 -26.62 -1.59 -30.81
CA ASP A 453 -27.17 -2.95 -30.91
C ASP A 453 -28.53 -2.87 -31.63
N PRO A 454 -28.73 -3.60 -32.75
CA PRO A 454 -29.99 -3.61 -33.50
C PRO A 454 -31.23 -3.96 -32.64
N ARG A 455 -31.04 -4.64 -31.49
CA ARG A 455 -32.11 -4.97 -30.55
C ARG A 455 -32.54 -3.78 -29.69
N CYS A 456 -31.69 -2.76 -29.52
CA CYS A 456 -31.99 -1.58 -28.71
C CYS A 456 -33.00 -0.64 -29.38
N GLU A 457 -33.11 -0.62 -30.72
CA GLU A 457 -34.11 0.22 -31.42
C GLU A 457 -35.54 -0.20 -31.08
N LYS A 458 -35.80 -1.52 -31.02
CA LYS A 458 -37.11 -2.06 -30.67
C LYS A 458 -37.49 -1.79 -29.20
N VAL A 459 -36.51 -1.83 -28.30
CA VAL A 459 -36.69 -1.52 -26.86
C VAL A 459 -36.91 -0.02 -26.64
N LYS A 460 -36.16 0.86 -27.32
CA LYS A 460 -36.37 2.32 -27.26
C LYS A 460 -37.72 2.73 -27.86
N PHE A 461 -38.18 2.07 -28.92
CA PHE A 461 -39.52 2.27 -29.50
C PHE A 461 -40.64 1.88 -28.51
N LEU A 462 -40.51 0.73 -27.84
CA LEU A 462 -41.48 0.26 -26.85
C LEU A 462 -41.51 1.17 -25.60
N ASN A 463 -40.35 1.61 -25.08
CA ASN A 463 -40.30 2.51 -23.93
C ASN A 463 -40.88 3.90 -24.20
N ARG A 464 -40.81 4.38 -25.46
CA ARG A 464 -41.40 5.66 -25.86
C ARG A 464 -42.94 5.63 -25.86
N LEU A 465 -43.54 4.45 -26.03
CA LEU A 465 -44.99 4.24 -25.95
C LEU A 465 -45.51 4.13 -24.50
N CYS A 466 -44.63 3.93 -23.52
CA CYS A 466 -44.98 3.77 -22.10
C CYS A 466 -44.99 5.09 -21.31
N GLY A 467 -44.78 6.24 -21.97
CA GLY A 467 -44.61 7.55 -21.32
C GLY A 467 -45.86 8.19 -20.72
N GLU A 468 -47.06 7.61 -20.88
CA GLU A 468 -48.31 8.30 -20.47
C GLU A 468 -49.32 7.45 -19.67
N ALA A 469 -49.01 6.21 -19.28
CA ALA A 469 -49.93 5.44 -18.43
C ALA A 469 -49.23 4.51 -17.43
N LYS A 470 -49.65 4.58 -16.16
CA LYS A 470 -49.23 3.72 -15.05
C LYS A 470 -49.62 2.25 -15.29
N ALA A 471 -48.83 1.51 -16.06
CA ALA A 471 -48.62 0.07 -15.90
C ALA A 471 -47.63 -0.46 -16.96
N CYS A 472 -46.39 -0.67 -16.57
CA CYS A 472 -45.50 -1.63 -17.23
C CYS A 472 -44.73 -2.41 -16.17
N LEU A 473 -45.42 -3.39 -15.57
CA LEU A 473 -44.78 -4.43 -14.78
C LEU A 473 -44.12 -5.44 -15.73
N LYS A 474 -42.82 -5.68 -15.49
CA LYS A 474 -41.98 -6.80 -15.98
C LYS A 474 -41.70 -6.87 -17.49
N GLN A 475 -40.66 -6.17 -17.95
CA GLN A 475 -39.64 -6.72 -18.87
C GLN A 475 -38.42 -5.81 -19.17
N SER A 476 -37.98 -4.90 -18.28
CA SER A 476 -36.80 -4.05 -18.56
C SER A 476 -35.44 -4.70 -18.23
N SER A 477 -35.41 -5.94 -17.74
CA SER A 477 -34.22 -6.52 -17.11
C SER A 477 -33.33 -7.33 -18.05
N ASN A 478 -33.17 -6.99 -19.34
CA ASN A 478 -32.38 -7.85 -20.22
C ASN A 478 -31.58 -7.16 -21.35
N LEU A 479 -31.01 -5.98 -21.13
CA LEU A 479 -29.78 -5.53 -21.84
C LEU A 479 -29.20 -4.27 -21.16
N PRO A 480 -28.15 -4.38 -20.31
CA PRO A 480 -27.45 -3.25 -19.71
C PRO A 480 -26.76 -2.32 -20.73
N SER A 481 -26.61 -2.77 -21.98
CA SER A 481 -25.87 -2.06 -23.03
C SER A 481 -26.65 -0.93 -23.72
N CYS A 482 -27.98 -0.88 -23.59
CA CYS A 482 -28.78 0.13 -24.31
C CYS A 482 -28.72 1.54 -23.70
N SER A 483 -28.19 1.68 -22.48
CA SER A 483 -27.97 2.94 -21.75
C SER A 483 -26.51 3.42 -21.77
N GLN A 484 -25.59 2.66 -22.38
CA GLN A 484 -24.19 3.05 -22.47
C GLN A 484 -23.98 4.12 -23.56
N PRO A 485 -23.19 5.18 -23.29
CA PRO A 485 -22.87 6.17 -24.29
C PRO A 485 -22.02 5.56 -25.41
N PRO A 486 -22.23 5.96 -26.68
CA PRO A 486 -21.51 5.39 -27.83
C PRO A 486 -20.00 5.74 -27.87
N CYS A 487 -19.58 6.73 -27.07
CA CYS A 487 -18.18 7.13 -26.88
C CYS A 487 -17.85 7.21 -25.38
N CYS A 488 -16.61 6.84 -25.03
CA CYS A 488 -16.06 6.95 -23.68
C CYS A 488 -15.90 8.44 -23.30
N PRO A 489 -16.35 8.93 -22.13
CA PRO A 489 -16.00 10.28 -21.66
C PRO A 489 -14.47 10.47 -21.65
N PRO A 490 -13.92 11.63 -22.07
CA PRO A 490 -14.60 12.90 -22.38
C PRO A 490 -15.08 13.08 -23.84
N PHE A 491 -15.09 12.03 -24.67
CA PHE A 491 -15.39 12.13 -26.10
C PHE A 491 -16.88 12.03 -26.41
N ARG A 492 -17.36 12.73 -27.45
CA ARG A 492 -18.74 12.62 -27.96
C ARG A 492 -18.76 12.12 -29.39
N ASP A 493 -19.82 11.39 -29.73
CA ASP A 493 -20.05 10.91 -31.10
C ASP A 493 -20.46 12.09 -32.01
N VAL A 494 -19.64 12.35 -33.01
CA VAL A 494 -19.90 13.30 -34.09
C VAL A 494 -19.83 12.52 -35.40
N ASN A 495 -21.00 12.28 -36.01
CA ASN A 495 -21.15 11.55 -37.28
C ASN A 495 -20.46 10.17 -37.32
N GLY A 496 -20.50 9.40 -36.23
CA GLY A 496 -19.93 8.06 -36.14
C GLY A 496 -18.46 8.03 -35.68
N THR A 497 -17.91 9.19 -35.29
CA THR A 497 -16.51 9.34 -34.87
C THR A 497 -16.46 10.02 -33.50
N CYS A 498 -15.69 9.48 -32.56
CA CYS A 498 -15.58 10.04 -31.21
C CYS A 498 -14.57 11.21 -31.20
N GLN A 499 -15.04 12.42 -30.93
CA GLN A 499 -14.21 13.65 -30.92
C GLN A 499 -14.08 14.24 -29.51
N SER A 500 -12.90 14.80 -29.22
CA SER A 500 -12.55 15.43 -27.93
C SER A 500 -13.12 16.85 -27.83
N GLN A 501 -13.48 17.31 -26.63
CA GLN A 501 -14.06 18.64 -26.38
C GLN A 501 -13.04 19.80 -26.38
N MET A 502 -11.76 19.60 -26.71
CA MET A 502 -10.76 20.67 -26.77
C MET A 502 -10.23 20.84 -28.20
N GLU A 503 -10.43 22.01 -28.80
CA GLU A 503 -9.77 22.39 -30.05
C GLU A 503 -8.25 22.40 -29.85
N LEU A 504 -7.55 21.51 -30.55
CA LEU A 504 -6.08 21.45 -30.56
C LEU A 504 -5.52 22.59 -31.44
N PRO A 505 -4.42 23.27 -31.04
CA PRO A 505 -3.79 24.29 -31.87
C PRO A 505 -3.22 23.71 -33.18
N PRO A 506 -3.17 24.51 -34.27
CA PRO A 506 -2.91 24.03 -35.64
C PRO A 506 -1.47 23.55 -35.95
N GLU A 507 -0.61 23.31 -34.96
CA GLU A 507 0.77 22.88 -35.21
C GLU A 507 0.97 21.34 -35.26
N PHE A 508 -0.08 20.55 -34.99
CA PHE A 508 0.00 19.07 -35.03
C PHE A 508 -0.47 18.41 -36.34
N ILE A 509 -0.75 19.18 -37.40
CA ILE A 509 -1.10 18.63 -38.71
C ILE A 509 0.06 18.89 -39.68
N LYS A 510 1.03 17.97 -39.73
CA LYS A 510 1.84 17.65 -40.93
C LYS A 510 2.73 16.43 -40.67
N ASN A 511 2.24 15.25 -41.06
CA ASN A 511 2.95 14.30 -41.92
C ASN A 511 2.19 12.98 -41.99
N THR A 512 1.19 12.92 -42.86
CA THR A 512 0.69 11.68 -43.46
C THR A 512 0.08 12.00 -44.83
N SER A 513 0.91 12.21 -45.85
CA SER A 513 0.53 11.97 -47.26
C SER A 513 1.74 12.16 -48.19
N ALA A 514 2.44 11.05 -48.46
CA ALA A 514 3.05 10.61 -49.73
C ALA A 514 4.13 9.56 -49.44
#